data_AF-A0A351KD72-F1
#
_entry.id   AF-A0A351KD72-F1
#
_cell.length_a   1.000
_cell.length_b   1.000
_cell.length_c   1.000
_cell.angle_alpha   90.00
_cell.angle_beta   90.00
_cell.angle_gamma   90.00
#
_symmetry.space_group_name_H-M   'P 1'
#
loop_
_entity.id
_entity.type
_entity.pdbx_description
1 polymer ?
#
loop_
_entity_poly.entity_id
_entity_poly.type
_entity_poly.pdbx_seq_one_letter_code
_entity_poly.pdbx_strand_id
1 'polypeptide(L)'
;MNIINYDEAKLPTLNAETLDMDKIVIEDNLIQIPFTDKLVSGLNMNDVNLLLNLKIIAVDSTVKVNKHIYFEVFYNDSPLHPLEFDLMKMSQDGMISESLEIKLSDSEYKFIKPLIESRFGFYDNILTIRSEVAQSMLNVIPYTILQKMHLHSEDMIYGRYRASWVNDDNSKCVLCKVDDINDKMSPTRIVTFGF
;
A
#
# COMPACT_ATOMS: atom_id res chain seq x y z
N MET A 1 7.34 14.37 10.90
CA MET A 1 7.66 13.60 9.69
C MET A 1 7.94 14.62 8.59
N ASN A 2 9.20 14.80 8.21
CA ASN A 2 9.55 15.76 7.17
C ASN A 2 9.53 15.01 5.84
N ILE A 3 8.54 15.30 5.01
CA ILE A 3 8.48 14.83 3.63
C ILE A 3 9.53 15.64 2.86
N ILE A 4 10.60 14.99 2.43
CA ILE A 4 11.59 15.60 1.54
C ILE A 4 11.14 15.28 0.11
N ASN A 5 10.67 16.30 -0.62
CA ASN A 5 10.40 16.16 -2.05
C ASN A 5 11.73 16.17 -2.80
N TYR A 6 12.12 15.01 -3.34
CA TYR A 6 13.21 14.91 -4.30
C TYR A 6 12.64 15.05 -5.71
N ASP A 7 12.52 16.29 -6.20
CA ASP A 7 12.00 16.59 -7.54
C ASP A 7 12.95 16.11 -8.68
N GLU A 8 14.16 15.66 -8.36
CA GLU A 8 15.19 15.32 -9.36
C GLU A 8 15.67 13.85 -9.35
N ALA A 9 15.30 13.05 -8.35
CA ALA A 9 15.76 11.66 -8.28
C ALA A 9 14.83 10.74 -9.08
N LYS A 10 15.36 10.10 -10.14
CA LYS A 10 14.60 9.17 -10.96
C LYS A 10 14.67 7.77 -10.40
N LEU A 11 13.58 7.32 -9.79
CA LEU A 11 13.40 5.91 -9.48
C LEU A 11 13.40 5.09 -10.80
N PRO A 12 13.98 3.87 -10.79
CA PRO A 12 13.87 2.97 -11.91
C PRO A 12 12.40 2.62 -12.15
N THR A 13 11.98 2.65 -13.42
CA THR A 13 10.62 2.25 -13.78
C THR A 13 10.39 0.79 -13.43
N LEU A 14 9.28 0.49 -12.75
CA LEU A 14 8.93 -0.88 -12.38
C LEU A 14 8.39 -1.65 -13.59
N ASN A 15 9.11 -2.69 -14.01
CA ASN A 15 8.75 -3.58 -15.12
C ASN A 15 9.50 -4.92 -15.03
N ALA A 16 9.28 -5.82 -15.99
CA ALA A 16 9.89 -7.16 -16.00
C ALA A 16 11.41 -7.18 -16.20
N GLU A 17 12.04 -6.06 -16.60
CA GLU A 17 13.49 -5.95 -16.69
C GLU A 17 14.12 -5.51 -15.36
N THR A 18 13.36 -4.73 -14.56
CA THR A 18 13.84 -4.15 -13.31
C THR A 18 13.49 -5.00 -12.09
N LEU A 19 12.39 -5.75 -12.13
CA LEU A 19 11.93 -6.64 -11.07
C LEU A 19 12.13 -8.12 -11.43
N ASP A 20 12.66 -8.90 -10.48
CA ASP A 20 12.86 -10.33 -10.61
C ASP A 20 11.58 -11.08 -10.20
N MET A 21 10.68 -11.20 -11.18
CA MET A 21 9.36 -11.81 -11.01
C MET A 21 9.40 -13.32 -10.70
N ASP A 22 10.56 -13.98 -10.87
CA ASP A 22 10.73 -15.41 -10.56
C ASP A 22 11.05 -15.65 -9.07
N LYS A 23 11.37 -14.59 -8.32
CA LYS A 23 11.76 -14.65 -6.91
C LYS A 23 10.82 -13.87 -5.98
N ILE A 24 9.55 -13.75 -6.37
CA ILE A 24 8.53 -13.09 -5.56
C ILE A 24 8.34 -13.87 -4.26
N VAL A 25 8.34 -13.15 -3.14
CA VAL A 25 7.92 -13.65 -1.84
C VAL A 25 6.51 -13.13 -1.57
N ILE A 26 5.62 -14.03 -1.17
CA ILE A 26 4.21 -13.75 -0.94
C ILE A 26 3.85 -14.17 0.47
N GLU A 27 3.37 -13.23 1.27
CA GLU A 27 2.83 -13.45 2.62
C GLU A 27 1.36 -12.99 2.68
N ASP A 28 0.74 -13.05 3.86
CA ASP A 28 -0.71 -12.79 4.05
C ASP A 28 -1.16 -11.42 3.52
N ASN A 29 -0.38 -10.38 3.80
CA ASN A 29 -0.68 -8.99 3.43
C ASN A 29 0.47 -8.31 2.68
N LEU A 30 1.45 -9.08 2.19
CA LEU A 30 2.67 -8.57 1.57
C LEU A 30 2.99 -9.33 0.28
N ILE A 31 3.30 -8.57 -0.76
CA ILE A 31 4.01 -9.05 -1.95
C ILE A 31 5.36 -8.36 -1.97
N GLN A 32 6.44 -9.13 -1.90
CA GLN A 32 7.79 -8.62 -1.94
C GLN A 32 8.50 -9.13 -3.20
N ILE A 33 9.03 -8.20 -4.00
CA ILE A 33 9.63 -8.49 -5.30
C ILE A 33 11.06 -7.94 -5.32
N PRO A 34 12.09 -8.79 -5.43
CA PRO A 34 13.47 -8.33 -5.52
C PRO A 34 13.73 -7.62 -6.85
N PHE A 35 14.66 -6.66 -6.85
CA PHE A 35 15.18 -6.08 -8.10
C PHE A 35 16.16 -7.03 -8.80
N THR A 36 16.22 -6.96 -10.13
CA THR A 36 17.16 -7.79 -10.91
C THR A 36 18.62 -7.35 -10.69
N ASP A 37 19.55 -8.31 -10.73
CA ASP A 37 21.00 -8.04 -10.59
C ASP A 37 21.53 -7.04 -11.63
N LYS A 38 20.91 -6.96 -12.81
CA LYS A 38 21.27 -6.01 -13.87
C LYS A 38 21.09 -4.57 -13.41
N LEU A 39 20.00 -4.29 -12.71
CA LEU A 39 19.69 -2.96 -12.20
C LEU A 39 20.59 -2.59 -11.01
N VAL A 40 20.88 -3.56 -10.14
CA VAL A 40 21.72 -3.40 -8.93
C VAL A 40 23.15 -2.93 -9.25
N SER A 41 23.61 -3.15 -10.49
CA SER A 41 24.93 -2.71 -10.97
C SER A 41 24.96 -1.33 -11.66
N GLY A 42 23.81 -0.67 -11.83
CA GLY A 42 23.67 0.56 -12.63
C GLY A 42 23.52 1.86 -11.82
N LEU A 43 23.76 3.00 -12.48
CA LEU A 43 23.61 4.36 -11.92
C LEU A 43 22.25 4.59 -11.25
N ASN A 44 21.15 4.05 -11.81
CA ASN A 44 19.80 4.24 -11.29
C ASN A 44 19.61 3.69 -9.86
N MET A 45 20.34 2.63 -9.49
CA MET A 45 20.28 2.08 -8.13
C MET A 45 21.14 2.85 -7.14
N ASN A 46 22.14 3.61 -7.61
CA ASN A 46 22.85 4.54 -6.73
C ASN A 46 21.92 5.66 -6.26
N ASP A 47 21.03 6.14 -7.14
CA ASP A 47 20.05 7.17 -6.79
C ASP A 47 18.97 6.63 -5.84
N VAL A 48 18.49 5.40 -6.05
CA VAL A 48 17.56 4.72 -5.11
C VAL A 48 18.21 4.52 -3.75
N ASN A 49 19.46 4.02 -3.72
CA ASN A 49 20.21 3.88 -2.48
C ASN A 49 20.44 5.23 -1.81
N LEU A 50 20.75 6.27 -2.57
CA LEU A 50 20.92 7.63 -2.07
C LEU A 50 19.60 8.10 -1.42
N LEU A 51 18.46 7.94 -2.09
CA LEU A 51 17.14 8.29 -1.54
C LEU A 51 16.80 7.53 -0.26
N LEU A 52 17.01 6.20 -0.24
CA LEU A 52 16.79 5.37 0.94
C LEU A 52 17.71 5.80 2.10
N ASN A 53 18.98 6.09 1.80
CA ASN A 53 19.95 6.55 2.79
C ASN A 53 19.69 8.01 3.22
N LEU A 54 19.08 8.87 2.40
CA LEU A 54 18.78 10.27 2.73
C LEU A 54 17.59 10.44 3.68
N LYS A 55 16.77 9.39 3.87
CA LYS A 55 15.87 9.32 5.04
C LYS A 55 16.63 9.21 6.37
N ILE A 56 17.97 9.08 6.35
CA ILE A 56 18.84 9.15 7.53
C ILE A 56 19.33 10.59 7.74
N ILE A 57 18.93 11.20 8.87
CA ILE A 57 19.81 12.14 9.57
C ILE A 57 20.94 11.29 10.15
N ALA A 58 22.11 11.37 9.49
CA ALA A 58 23.44 10.88 9.88
C ALA A 58 23.58 9.44 10.43
N VAL A 59 24.14 8.51 9.63
CA VAL A 59 25.16 7.57 10.12
C VAL A 59 26.17 7.28 9.00
N ASP A 60 27.43 7.23 9.45
CA ASP A 60 28.71 7.10 8.77
C ASP A 60 28.78 6.04 7.65
N SER A 61 29.30 6.48 6.51
CA SER A 61 29.41 5.76 5.25
C SER A 61 30.61 4.81 5.25
N THR A 62 30.49 3.61 5.83
CA THR A 62 31.47 2.53 5.64
C THR A 62 30.83 1.13 5.63
N VAL A 63 29.76 0.91 4.86
CA VAL A 63 29.23 -0.45 4.64
C VAL A 63 29.13 -0.74 3.15
N LYS A 64 29.83 -1.78 2.71
CA LYS A 64 29.73 -2.31 1.33
C LYS A 64 28.28 -2.70 1.06
N VAL A 65 27.68 -2.02 0.10
CA VAL A 65 26.30 -2.18 -0.36
C VAL A 65 26.13 -3.59 -0.96
N ASN A 66 25.35 -4.45 -0.30
CA ASN A 66 24.95 -5.75 -0.84
C ASN A 66 23.43 -5.78 -1.05
N LYS A 67 23.03 -5.76 -2.32
CA LYS A 67 22.06 -6.64 -3.01
C LYS A 67 20.63 -6.89 -2.49
N HIS A 68 20.15 -6.25 -1.43
CA HIS A 68 18.84 -6.59 -0.84
C HIS A 68 17.83 -5.46 -0.88
N ILE A 69 17.56 -4.92 -2.08
CA ILE A 69 16.45 -3.97 -2.27
C ILE A 69 15.27 -4.70 -2.91
N TYR A 70 14.09 -4.44 -2.38
CA TYR A 70 12.82 -5.03 -2.76
C TYR A 70 11.81 -3.93 -3.06
N PHE A 71 10.95 -4.20 -4.03
CA PHE A 71 9.68 -3.51 -4.18
C PHE A 71 8.63 -4.28 -3.41
N GLU A 72 7.91 -3.59 -2.54
CA GLU A 72 6.89 -4.19 -1.68
C GLU A 72 5.52 -3.59 -1.99
N VAL A 73 4.53 -4.47 -2.02
CA VAL A 73 3.12 -4.10 -2.01
C VAL A 73 2.56 -4.58 -0.68
N PHE A 74 2.25 -3.64 0.19
CA PHE A 74 1.53 -3.91 1.41
C PHE A 74 0.05 -3.73 1.16
N TYR A 75 -0.71 -4.73 1.55
CA TYR A 75 -2.13 -4.59 1.74
C TYR A 75 -2.40 -4.24 3.20
N ASN A 76 -3.05 -3.12 3.43
CA ASN A 76 -3.45 -2.71 4.77
C ASN A 76 -4.98 -2.71 4.89
N ASP A 77 -5.46 -2.73 6.13
CA ASP A 77 -6.89 -2.60 6.43
C ASP A 77 -7.35 -1.14 6.40
N SER A 78 -6.50 -0.21 5.92
CA SER A 78 -6.85 1.19 5.76
C SER A 78 -7.88 1.31 4.64
N PRO A 79 -9.05 1.87 4.94
CA PRO A 79 -10.12 1.98 3.98
C PRO A 79 -9.89 3.06 2.91
N LEU A 80 -9.01 4.03 3.21
CA LEU A 80 -8.68 5.14 2.33
C LEU A 80 -7.46 4.84 1.47
N HIS A 81 -6.51 4.06 2.00
CA HIS A 81 -5.23 3.75 1.37
C HIS A 81 -4.90 2.26 1.51
N PRO A 82 -5.72 1.37 0.94
CA PRO A 82 -5.66 -0.09 1.15
C PRO A 82 -4.37 -0.74 0.60
N LEU A 83 -3.66 -0.04 -0.27
CA LEU A 83 -2.40 -0.48 -0.85
C LEU A 83 -1.35 0.59 -0.57
N GLU A 84 -0.22 0.14 -0.02
CA GLU A 84 1.00 0.92 0.13
C GLU A 84 2.08 0.27 -0.73
N PHE A 85 2.89 1.12 -1.37
CA PHE A 85 3.94 0.70 -2.28
C PHE A 85 5.27 1.21 -1.75
N ASP A 86 6.16 0.29 -1.39
CA ASP A 86 7.40 0.64 -0.71
C ASP A 86 8.62 0.12 -1.49
N LEU A 87 9.71 0.86 -1.40
CA LEU A 87 11.04 0.34 -1.67
C LEU A 87 11.68 0.01 -0.32
N MET A 88 12.01 -1.26 -0.12
CA MET A 88 12.61 -1.74 1.12
C MET A 88 14.04 -2.19 0.88
N LYS A 89 14.94 -1.81 1.78
CA LYS A 89 16.30 -2.35 1.85
C LYS A 89 16.43 -3.20 3.10
N MET A 90 17.05 -4.37 2.96
CA MET A 90 17.34 -5.27 4.07
C MET A 90 18.83 -5.26 4.43
N SER A 91 19.11 -5.41 5.71
CA SER A 91 20.45 -5.67 6.22
C SER A 91 20.87 -7.14 6.03
N GLN A 92 22.17 -7.42 6.22
CA GLN A 92 22.75 -8.75 6.00
C GLN A 92 22.22 -9.83 6.95
N ASP A 93 21.64 -9.42 8.07
CA ASP A 93 20.98 -10.29 9.06
C ASP A 93 19.49 -10.52 8.76
N GLY A 94 18.99 -10.02 7.62
CA GLY A 94 17.60 -10.21 7.18
C GLY A 94 16.60 -9.30 7.88
N MET A 95 17.05 -8.27 8.58
CA MET A 95 16.17 -7.24 9.14
C MET A 95 15.92 -6.12 8.12
N ILE A 96 14.79 -5.43 8.27
CA ILE A 96 14.50 -4.21 7.49
C ILE A 96 15.48 -3.13 7.93
N SER A 97 16.30 -2.64 7.01
CA SER A 97 17.22 -1.54 7.30
C SER A 97 16.62 -0.19 6.94
N GLU A 98 15.91 -0.06 5.82
CA GLU A 98 15.27 1.18 5.39
C GLU A 98 14.01 0.92 4.53
N SER A 99 13.01 1.82 4.58
CA SER A 99 11.87 1.81 3.66
C SER A 99 11.49 3.19 3.11
N LEU A 100 10.97 3.22 1.89
CA LEU A 100 10.49 4.41 1.20
C LEU A 100 9.15 4.12 0.50
N GLU A 101 8.07 4.69 1.03
CA GLU A 101 6.80 4.76 0.31
C GLU A 101 6.96 5.56 -0.99
N ILE A 102 6.46 4.97 -2.08
CA ILE A 102 6.50 5.50 -3.44
C ILE A 102 5.09 5.53 -4.03
N LYS A 103 4.92 6.33 -5.08
CA LYS A 103 3.71 6.30 -5.91
C LYS A 103 4.05 5.72 -7.26
N LEU A 104 3.18 4.85 -7.74
CA LEU A 104 3.30 4.27 -9.06
C LEU A 104 2.70 5.18 -10.12
N SER A 105 3.33 5.23 -11.28
CA SER A 105 2.67 5.71 -12.51
C SER A 105 1.59 4.72 -12.96
N ASP A 106 0.67 5.17 -13.82
CA ASP A 106 -0.39 4.30 -14.39
C ASP A 106 0.16 3.06 -15.08
N SER A 107 1.31 3.18 -15.76
CA SER A 107 1.98 2.05 -16.43
C SER A 107 2.54 1.04 -15.45
N GLU A 108 3.15 1.50 -14.36
CA GLU A 108 3.72 0.64 -13.32
C GLU A 108 2.62 -0.05 -12.52
N TYR A 109 1.53 0.68 -12.20
CA TYR A 109 0.36 0.08 -11.58
C TYR A 109 -0.24 -1.01 -12.47
N LYS A 110 -0.46 -0.74 -13.77
CA LYS A 110 -0.96 -1.75 -14.72
C LYS A 110 -0.07 -2.97 -14.82
N PHE A 111 1.24 -2.80 -14.68
CA PHE A 111 2.20 -3.89 -14.71
C PHE A 111 2.08 -4.79 -13.46
N ILE A 112 1.99 -4.20 -12.27
CA ILE A 112 1.91 -4.95 -10.99
C ILE A 112 0.49 -5.46 -10.69
N LYS A 113 -0.53 -4.81 -11.24
CA LYS A 113 -1.94 -5.11 -10.98
C LYS A 113 -2.33 -6.59 -11.08
N PRO A 114 -1.94 -7.36 -12.11
CA PRO A 114 -2.29 -8.78 -12.18
C PRO A 114 -1.77 -9.58 -10.97
N LEU A 115 -0.62 -9.21 -10.43
CA LEU A 115 -0.04 -9.85 -9.25
C LEU A 115 -0.85 -9.52 -7.99
N ILE A 116 -1.21 -8.24 -7.81
CA ILE A 116 -2.12 -7.79 -6.75
C ILE A 116 -3.45 -8.55 -6.84
N GLU A 117 -4.03 -8.63 -8.03
CA GLU A 117 -5.32 -9.29 -8.25
C GLU A 117 -5.25 -10.79 -7.98
N SER A 118 -4.18 -11.46 -8.42
CA SER A 118 -4.01 -12.89 -8.17
C SER A 118 -3.81 -13.21 -6.68
N ARG A 119 -3.11 -12.32 -5.95
CA ARG A 119 -2.79 -12.55 -4.55
C ARG A 119 -3.94 -12.20 -3.63
N PHE A 120 -4.54 -11.05 -3.90
CA PHE A 120 -5.47 -10.46 -2.97
C PHE A 120 -6.93 -10.51 -3.46
N GLY A 121 -7.18 -10.69 -4.76
CA GLY A 121 -8.52 -10.82 -5.36
C GLY A 121 -8.88 -9.65 -6.29
N PHE A 122 -10.15 -9.54 -6.72
CA PHE A 122 -10.62 -8.45 -7.61
C PHE A 122 -10.66 -7.09 -6.88
N TYR A 123 -9.48 -6.49 -6.75
CA TYR A 123 -9.20 -5.32 -5.91
C TYR A 123 -9.82 -4.03 -6.44
N ASP A 124 -9.86 -3.83 -7.76
CA ASP A 124 -10.33 -2.56 -8.32
C ASP A 124 -11.77 -2.22 -7.92
N ASN A 125 -12.66 -3.21 -7.72
CA ASN A 125 -14.02 -2.92 -7.29
C ASN A 125 -14.08 -2.66 -5.77
N ILE A 126 -13.44 -3.52 -4.97
CA ILE A 126 -13.56 -3.44 -3.51
C ILE A 126 -12.81 -2.24 -2.92
N LEU A 127 -11.66 -1.86 -3.48
CA LEU A 127 -10.92 -0.69 -3.03
C LEU A 127 -11.64 0.60 -3.38
N THR A 128 -12.22 0.68 -4.58
CA THR A 128 -13.06 1.82 -4.98
C THR A 128 -14.29 1.92 -4.07
N ILE A 129 -15.00 0.80 -3.84
CA ILE A 129 -16.15 0.78 -2.92
C ILE A 129 -15.74 1.20 -1.51
N ARG A 130 -14.64 0.67 -0.96
CA ARG A 130 -14.15 1.03 0.38
C ARG A 130 -13.80 2.51 0.47
N SER A 131 -13.13 3.05 -0.54
CA SER A 131 -12.78 4.47 -0.58
C SER A 131 -14.02 5.35 -0.66
N GLU A 132 -14.98 5.02 -1.52
CA GLU A 132 -16.27 5.73 -1.63
C GLU A 132 -17.09 5.65 -0.34
N VAL A 133 -17.07 4.49 0.32
CA VAL A 133 -17.69 4.27 1.62
C VAL A 133 -16.99 5.10 2.71
N ALA A 134 -15.66 5.13 2.73
CA ALA A 134 -14.87 5.95 3.66
C ALA A 134 -15.18 7.44 3.49
N GLN A 135 -15.25 7.91 2.24
CA GLN A 135 -15.65 9.28 1.93
C GLN A 135 -17.09 9.56 2.40
N SER A 136 -17.99 8.60 2.23
CA SER A 136 -19.35 8.71 2.76
C SER A 136 -19.37 8.80 4.29
N MET A 137 -18.50 8.05 4.98
CA MET A 137 -18.36 8.07 6.44
C MET A 137 -17.86 9.41 6.96
N LEU A 138 -17.00 10.13 6.22
CA LEU A 138 -16.52 11.46 6.61
C LEU A 138 -17.64 12.50 6.76
N ASN A 139 -18.81 12.26 6.15
CA ASN A 139 -19.98 13.12 6.33
C ASN A 139 -20.65 12.94 7.70
N VAL A 140 -20.38 11.84 8.39
CA VAL A 140 -21.05 11.45 9.65
C VAL A 140 -20.04 11.35 10.80
N ILE A 141 -18.78 11.06 10.50
CA ILE A 141 -17.74 10.75 11.47
C ILE A 141 -16.56 11.71 11.26
N PRO A 142 -16.08 12.38 12.32
CA PRO A 142 -14.87 13.19 12.24
C PRO A 142 -13.67 12.39 11.72
N TYR A 143 -12.89 12.99 10.82
CA TYR A 143 -11.67 12.41 10.25
C TYR A 143 -10.72 11.86 11.33
N THR A 144 -10.59 12.57 12.45
CA THR A 144 -9.71 12.19 13.56
C THR A 144 -10.08 10.87 14.23
N ILE A 145 -11.35 10.47 14.13
CA ILE A 145 -11.84 9.17 14.60
C ILE A 145 -11.75 8.16 13.46
N LEU A 146 -12.18 8.53 12.24
CA LEU A 146 -12.19 7.62 11.09
C LEU A 146 -10.79 7.04 10.79
N GLN A 147 -9.74 7.84 10.92
CA GLN A 147 -8.35 7.39 10.71
C GLN A 147 -7.87 6.33 11.73
N LYS A 148 -8.61 6.13 12.83
CA LYS A 148 -8.31 5.12 13.86
C LYS A 148 -9.20 3.88 13.72
N MET A 149 -10.03 3.83 12.68
CA MET A 149 -10.92 2.72 12.40
C MET A 149 -10.23 1.76 11.44
N HIS A 150 -10.36 0.48 11.72
CA HIS A 150 -9.87 -0.61 10.89
C HIS A 150 -11.04 -1.44 10.41
N LEU A 151 -10.92 -1.99 9.20
CA LEU A 151 -11.88 -2.93 8.68
C LEU A 151 -11.86 -4.22 9.52
N HIS A 152 -12.98 -4.54 10.16
CA HIS A 152 -13.10 -5.77 10.97
C HIS A 152 -13.65 -6.94 10.17
N SER A 153 -14.63 -6.67 9.30
CA SER A 153 -15.26 -7.67 8.46
C SER A 153 -15.91 -6.96 7.27
N GLU A 154 -15.89 -7.61 6.12
CA GLU A 154 -16.66 -7.19 4.96
C GLU A 154 -17.21 -8.40 4.22
N ASP A 155 -18.21 -8.11 3.39
CA ASP A 155 -18.83 -9.07 2.53
C ASP A 155 -19.30 -8.39 1.24
N MET A 156 -19.12 -9.09 0.11
CA MET A 156 -19.56 -8.66 -1.20
C MET A 156 -20.33 -9.77 -1.90
N ILE A 157 -21.66 -9.70 -1.83
CA ILE A 157 -22.55 -10.74 -2.35
C ILE A 157 -23.56 -10.12 -3.31
N TYR A 158 -23.62 -10.65 -4.53
CA TYR A 158 -24.59 -10.25 -5.57
C TYR A 158 -24.63 -8.73 -5.81
N GLY A 159 -23.46 -8.09 -5.92
CA GLY A 159 -23.37 -6.65 -6.18
C GLY A 159 -23.72 -5.77 -4.98
N ARG A 160 -23.85 -6.33 -3.78
CA ARG A 160 -24.00 -5.58 -2.53
C ARG A 160 -22.71 -5.60 -1.76
N TYR A 161 -22.37 -4.50 -1.13
CA TYR A 161 -21.24 -4.41 -0.21
C TYR A 161 -21.73 -4.14 1.21
N ARG A 162 -21.11 -4.83 2.17
CA ARG A 162 -21.33 -4.61 3.61
C ARG A 162 -19.99 -4.64 4.30
N ALA A 163 -19.77 -3.74 5.24
CA ALA A 163 -18.61 -3.84 6.11
C ALA A 163 -18.88 -3.34 7.52
N SER A 164 -18.08 -3.84 8.45
CA SER A 164 -18.02 -3.41 9.84
C SER A 164 -16.62 -2.95 10.13
N TRP A 165 -16.46 -1.72 10.62
CA TRP A 165 -15.18 -1.14 10.99
C TRP A 165 -15.19 -0.86 12.47
N VAL A 166 -14.06 -1.04 13.13
CA VAL A 166 -13.89 -0.86 14.58
C VAL A 166 -12.64 -0.06 14.85
N ASN A 167 -12.64 0.73 15.93
CA ASN A 167 -11.42 1.43 16.34
C ASN A 167 -10.49 0.52 17.17
N ASP A 168 -9.26 0.98 17.40
CA ASP A 168 -8.19 0.25 18.13
C ASP A 168 -8.63 -0.39 19.46
N ASP A 169 -9.47 0.30 20.24
CA ASP A 169 -9.93 -0.16 21.56
C ASP A 169 -11.29 -0.86 21.52
N ASN A 170 -11.84 -1.11 20.31
CA ASN A 170 -13.16 -1.70 20.05
C ASN A 170 -14.35 -0.96 20.70
N SER A 171 -14.17 0.29 21.16
CA SER A 171 -15.26 1.07 21.78
C SER A 171 -16.19 1.73 20.76
N LYS A 172 -15.76 1.82 19.50
CA LYS A 172 -16.48 2.48 18.41
C LYS A 172 -16.58 1.56 17.21
N CYS A 173 -17.78 1.47 16.64
CA CYS A 173 -18.04 0.64 15.47
C CYS A 173 -18.89 1.36 14.43
N VAL A 174 -18.56 1.15 13.16
CA VAL A 174 -19.32 1.64 12.01
C VAL A 174 -19.72 0.45 11.16
N LEU A 175 -21.02 0.31 10.93
CA LEU A 175 -21.55 -0.61 9.94
C LEU A 175 -21.92 0.19 8.70
N CYS A 176 -21.46 -0.25 7.53
CA CYS A 176 -21.79 0.36 6.26
C CYS A 176 -22.38 -0.67 5.29
N LYS A 177 -23.24 -0.16 4.40
CA LYS A 177 -23.88 -0.97 3.36
C LYS A 177 -24.06 -0.15 2.08
N VAL A 178 -23.71 -0.75 0.95
CA VAL A 178 -24.06 -0.28 -0.40
C VAL A 178 -24.97 -1.34 -1.04
N ASP A 179 -26.17 -0.93 -1.48
CA ASP A 179 -27.20 -1.84 -1.98
C ASP A 179 -26.95 -2.30 -3.42
N ASP A 180 -26.29 -1.48 -4.25
CA ASP A 180 -25.78 -1.86 -5.57
C ASP A 180 -24.47 -1.13 -5.84
N ILE A 181 -23.36 -1.87 -5.90
CA ILE A 181 -22.02 -1.33 -6.13
C ILE A 181 -21.80 -0.88 -7.59
N ASN A 182 -22.69 -1.29 -8.51
CA ASN A 182 -22.60 -0.90 -9.92
C ASN A 182 -23.39 0.39 -10.20
N ASP A 183 -24.28 0.80 -9.29
CA ASP A 183 -25.01 2.05 -9.36
C ASP A 183 -24.27 3.13 -8.54
N LYS A 184 -23.63 4.08 -9.23
CA LYS A 184 -22.92 5.20 -8.60
C LYS A 184 -23.84 6.12 -7.79
N MET A 185 -25.16 6.03 -7.97
CA MET A 185 -26.15 6.78 -7.19
C MET A 185 -26.67 5.99 -5.99
N SER A 186 -26.29 4.72 -5.84
CA SER A 186 -26.68 3.89 -4.70
C SER A 186 -26.14 4.51 -3.40
N PRO A 187 -27.00 4.82 -2.42
CA PRO A 187 -26.56 5.48 -1.21
C PRO A 187 -25.78 4.51 -0.31
N THR A 188 -24.64 4.98 0.21
CA THR A 188 -23.96 4.32 1.32
C THR A 188 -24.74 4.56 2.60
N ARG A 189 -25.33 3.50 3.17
CA ARG A 189 -25.97 3.55 4.49
C ARG A 189 -24.91 3.33 5.56
N ILE A 190 -24.87 4.21 6.55
CA ILE A 190 -23.89 4.21 7.64
C ILE A 190 -24.65 4.15 8.96
N VAL A 191 -24.27 3.24 9.84
CA VAL A 191 -24.78 3.12 11.21
C VAL A 191 -23.58 3.16 12.14
N THR A 192 -23.60 4.08 13.10
CA THR A 192 -22.52 4.30 14.06
C THR A 192 -22.92 3.81 15.45
N PHE A 193 -21.96 3.24 16.19
CA PHE A 193 -22.10 2.81 17.57
C PHE A 193 -20.93 3.34 18.39
N GLY A 194 -21.21 4.01 19.52
CA GLY A 194 -20.18 4.59 20.40
C GLY A 194 -19.57 5.91 19.90
N PHE A 195 -20.22 6.59 18.95
CA PHE A 195 -19.79 7.87 18.37
C PHE A 195 -20.45 9.07 19.03
#